data_AF-A0A2U1VGW0-F1
#
_entry.id   AF-A0A2U1VGW0-F1
#
_cell.length_a   1.000
_cell.length_b   1.000
_cell.length_c   1.000
_cell.angle_alpha   90.00
_cell.angle_beta   90.00
_cell.angle_gamma   90.00
#
_symmetry.space_group_name_H-M   'P 1'
#
loop_
_entity.id
_entity.type
_entity.pdbx_description
1 polymer ?
#
loop_
_entity_poly.entity_id
_entity_poly.type
_entity_poly.pdbx_seq_one_letter_code
_entity_poly.pdbx_strand_id
1 'polypeptide(L)'
;MKTVAHTIAFAPLDVRRALVYAALSRIASSSVGDSVQASTDRLKRVLFPWMVLDFRGEPTKTKALCIFKMFLRDKDDDSKAYAKLAREMKTVEQNSKLAKSMSWFKRVKTSKSRTVDSNIFDDMLTLYLQGDPSNPMAFEMNQELFAQILRTPPTLSQSKELLVAVRQIRQTCKDAGFDLKNLGLSDNFT
;
A
#
# COMPACT_ATOMS: atom_id res chain seq x y z
N MET A 1 18.92 14.70 1.37
CA MET A 1 18.02 15.10 2.47
C MET A 1 16.93 14.03 2.60
N LYS A 2 16.67 13.47 3.79
CA LYS A 2 15.64 12.43 3.95
C LYS A 2 14.26 13.08 3.80
N THR A 3 13.41 12.60 2.89
CA THR A 3 12.04 13.11 2.72
C THR A 3 11.14 12.60 3.85
N VAL A 4 9.97 13.20 4.04
CA VAL A 4 9.01 12.72 5.07
C VAL A 4 8.55 11.30 4.74
N ALA A 5 8.39 11.00 3.46
CA ALA A 5 8.15 9.64 2.98
C ALA A 5 9.25 8.64 3.41
N HIS A 6 10.53 9.05 3.43
CA HIS A 6 11.60 8.17 3.95
C HIS A 6 11.40 7.85 5.44
N THR A 7 11.01 8.83 6.25
CA THR A 7 10.77 8.63 7.68
C THR A 7 9.66 7.60 7.92
N ILE A 8 8.58 7.65 7.13
CA ILE A 8 7.49 6.66 7.22
C ILE A 8 7.94 5.30 6.70
N ALA A 9 8.58 5.24 5.52
CA ALA A 9 8.98 3.98 4.89
C ALA A 9 9.90 3.12 5.77
N PHE A 10 10.81 3.76 6.51
CA PHE A 10 11.79 3.09 7.36
C PHE A 10 11.48 3.21 8.85
N ALA A 11 10.23 3.48 9.21
CA ALA A 11 9.80 3.57 10.60
C ALA A 11 10.05 2.23 11.35
N PRO A 12 10.63 2.30 12.57
CA PRO A 12 10.75 1.15 13.48
C PRO A 12 9.39 0.52 13.80
N LEU A 13 9.35 -0.79 14.08
CA LEU A 13 8.11 -1.55 14.30
C LEU A 13 7.21 -0.96 15.40
N ASP A 14 7.81 -0.48 16.48
CA ASP A 14 7.16 0.18 17.62
C ASP A 14 6.48 1.51 17.24
N VAL A 15 7.00 2.20 16.22
CA VAL A 15 6.47 3.48 15.74
C VAL A 15 5.37 3.30 14.68
N ARG A 16 5.40 2.19 13.90
CA ARG A 16 4.43 1.94 12.81
C ARG A 16 2.98 1.98 13.28
N ARG A 17 2.71 1.43 14.47
CA ARG A 17 1.37 1.43 15.06
C ARG A 17 0.86 2.86 15.29
N ALA A 18 1.68 3.74 15.86
CA ALA A 18 1.31 5.14 16.07
C ALA A 18 1.02 5.85 14.75
N LEU A 19 1.81 5.58 13.70
CA LEU A 19 1.60 6.13 12.36
C LEU A 19 0.29 5.64 11.72
N VAL A 20 -0.07 4.38 11.92
CA VAL A 20 -1.35 3.82 11.46
C VAL A 20 -2.52 4.50 12.15
N TYR A 21 -2.47 4.65 13.48
CA TYR A 21 -3.51 5.38 14.21
C TYR A 21 -3.58 6.84 13.75
N ALA A 22 -2.45 7.55 13.70
CA ALA A 22 -2.40 8.93 13.24
C ALA A 22 -2.95 9.12 11.81
N ALA A 23 -2.72 8.17 10.90
CA ALA A 23 -3.29 8.20 9.56
C ALA A 23 -4.82 8.08 9.55
N LEU A 24 -5.38 7.36 10.53
CA LEU A 24 -6.81 7.17 10.74
C LEU A 24 -7.43 8.30 11.61
N SER A 25 -6.61 9.04 12.34
CA SER A 25 -7.01 10.11 13.27
C SER A 25 -7.26 11.44 12.55
N ARG A 26 -8.46 11.65 11.99
CA ARG A 26 -8.86 13.01 11.56
C ARG A 26 -10.36 13.27 11.53
N ILE A 27 -11.12 12.54 12.34
CA ILE A 27 -12.55 12.80 12.52
C ILE A 27 -12.79 13.99 13.49
N ALA A 28 -11.76 14.47 14.22
CA ALA A 28 -11.99 15.29 15.41
C ALA A 28 -11.70 16.81 15.32
N SER A 29 -11.20 17.38 14.21
CA SER A 29 -10.79 18.80 14.21
C SER A 29 -11.02 19.62 12.94
N SER A 30 -11.58 19.06 11.86
CA SER A 30 -12.01 19.85 10.69
C SER A 30 -13.53 19.95 10.64
N SER A 31 -14.05 21.16 10.51
CA SER A 31 -15.47 21.47 10.29
C SER A 31 -16.07 20.85 9.02
N VAL A 32 -15.22 20.21 8.21
CA VAL A 32 -15.59 19.29 7.14
C VAL A 32 -15.08 17.93 7.58
N GLY A 33 -16.00 17.04 7.97
CA GLY A 33 -15.65 15.69 8.38
C GLY A 33 -14.84 15.00 7.29
N ASP A 34 -13.63 14.54 7.63
CA ASP A 34 -12.83 13.77 6.69
C ASP A 34 -13.58 12.49 6.31
N SER A 35 -13.71 12.23 5.01
CA SER A 35 -14.47 11.06 4.55
C SER A 35 -13.75 9.76 4.97
N VAL A 36 -14.54 8.68 5.11
CA VAL A 36 -14.00 7.32 5.32
C VAL A 36 -12.96 6.97 4.24
N GLN A 37 -13.19 7.43 3.02
CA GLN A 37 -12.28 7.23 1.89
C GLN A 37 -10.94 7.94 2.11
N ALA A 38 -10.93 9.22 2.53
CA ALA A 38 -9.69 9.97 2.76
C ALA A 38 -8.83 9.35 3.86
N SER A 39 -9.45 8.82 4.92
CA SER A 39 -8.76 8.10 6.00
C SER A 39 -8.20 6.76 5.51
N THR A 40 -8.98 6.05 4.71
CA THR A 40 -8.58 4.79 4.06
C THR A 40 -7.39 4.98 3.12
N ASP A 41 -7.38 6.06 2.33
CA ASP A 41 -6.31 6.32 1.37
C ASP A 41 -5.01 6.74 2.06
N ARG A 42 -5.10 7.47 3.17
CA ARG A 42 -3.94 7.72 4.04
C ARG A 42 -3.38 6.44 4.62
N LEU A 43 -4.24 5.56 5.15
CA LEU A 43 -3.82 4.27 5.67
C LEU A 43 -3.09 3.44 4.60
N LYS A 44 -3.68 3.29 3.41
CA LYS A 44 -3.05 2.57 2.28
C LYS A 44 -1.66 3.10 1.97
N ARG A 45 -1.47 4.43 1.96
CA ARG A 45 -0.19 5.09 1.70
C ARG A 45 0.85 4.87 2.80
N VAL A 46 0.43 4.78 4.05
CA VAL A 46 1.33 4.47 5.18
C VAL A 46 1.77 3.00 5.15
N LEU A 47 0.86 2.08 4.83
CA LEU A 47 1.17 0.64 4.78
C LEU A 47 2.03 0.26 3.58
N PHE A 48 1.84 0.94 2.45
CA PHE A 48 2.49 0.62 1.18
C PHE A 48 4.00 0.33 1.27
N PRO A 49 4.85 1.24 1.78
CA PRO A 49 6.30 1.00 1.79
C PRO A 49 6.68 -0.20 2.66
N TRP A 50 5.98 -0.45 3.76
CA TRP A 50 6.27 -1.61 4.62
C TRP A 50 5.86 -2.92 3.98
N MET A 51 4.75 -2.93 3.24
CA MET A 51 4.42 -4.06 2.40
C MET A 51 5.56 -4.28 1.40
N VAL A 52 5.89 -3.29 0.57
CA VAL A 52 6.94 -3.40 -0.45
C VAL A 52 8.27 -3.94 0.14
N LEU A 53 8.70 -3.42 1.30
CA LEU A 53 9.92 -3.85 1.99
C LEU A 53 9.85 -5.30 2.51
N ASP A 54 8.71 -5.73 3.06
CA ASP A 54 8.48 -7.12 3.50
C ASP A 54 8.51 -8.09 2.30
N PHE A 55 8.04 -7.66 1.13
CA PHE A 55 7.98 -8.50 -0.08
C PHE A 55 9.27 -8.64 -0.85
N ARG A 56 10.20 -7.70 -0.73
CA ARG A 56 11.46 -7.74 -1.46
C ARG A 56 12.27 -9.02 -1.15
N GLY A 57 12.09 -9.60 0.04
CA GLY A 57 12.73 -10.85 0.44
C GLY A 57 12.18 -12.11 -0.23
N GLU A 58 10.87 -12.14 -0.55
CA GLU A 58 10.19 -13.32 -1.12
C GLU A 58 9.05 -12.93 -2.09
N PRO A 59 9.37 -12.46 -3.30
CA PRO A 59 8.38 -11.92 -4.22
C PRO A 59 7.49 -13.02 -4.83
N THR A 60 6.17 -12.90 -4.65
CA THR A 60 5.19 -13.73 -5.38
C THR A 60 4.19 -12.87 -6.17
N LYS A 61 3.59 -13.46 -7.20
CA LYS A 61 2.59 -12.78 -8.05
C LYS A 61 1.35 -12.30 -7.30
N THR A 62 0.81 -13.12 -6.40
CA THR A 62 -0.36 -12.75 -5.57
C THR A 62 -0.03 -11.54 -4.69
N LYS A 63 1.20 -11.52 -4.16
CA LYS A 63 1.69 -10.45 -3.31
C LYS A 63 1.88 -9.14 -4.09
N ALA A 64 2.53 -9.19 -5.26
CA ALA A 64 2.65 -8.04 -6.16
C ALA A 64 1.28 -7.44 -6.55
N LEU A 65 0.30 -8.29 -6.86
CA LEU A 65 -1.05 -7.85 -7.24
C LEU A 65 -1.82 -7.22 -6.07
N CYS A 66 -1.61 -7.68 -4.84
CA CYS A 66 -2.21 -7.08 -3.66
C CYS A 66 -1.66 -5.67 -3.42
N ILE A 67 -0.33 -5.51 -3.39
CA ILE A 67 0.34 -4.21 -3.25
C ILE A 67 -0.13 -3.24 -4.34
N PHE A 68 -0.18 -3.73 -5.59
CA PHE A 68 -0.67 -2.95 -6.72
C PHE A 68 -2.11 -2.48 -6.53
N LYS A 69 -3.04 -3.39 -6.18
CA LYS A 69 -4.45 -3.05 -5.99
C LYS A 69 -4.70 -2.12 -4.81
N MET A 70 -3.88 -2.23 -3.75
CA MET A 70 -4.02 -1.33 -2.61
C MET A 70 -3.45 0.07 -2.89
N PHE A 71 -2.55 0.21 -3.85
CA PHE A 71 -1.86 1.48 -4.11
C PHE A 71 -2.33 2.20 -5.37
N LEU A 72 -2.75 1.47 -6.41
CA LEU A 72 -2.98 2.02 -7.76
C LEU A 72 -4.39 1.83 -8.30
N ARG A 73 -5.28 1.13 -7.59
CA ARG A 73 -6.61 0.81 -8.13
C ARG A 73 -7.56 2.01 -8.25
N ASP A 74 -7.26 3.11 -7.59
CA ASP A 74 -8.08 4.33 -7.60
C ASP A 74 -7.37 5.53 -8.24
N LYS A 75 -6.26 5.30 -8.96
CA LYS A 75 -5.49 6.36 -9.60
C LYS A 75 -5.72 6.37 -11.11
N ASP A 76 -6.61 7.24 -11.57
CA ASP A 76 -6.55 7.85 -12.90
C ASP A 76 -5.34 8.80 -12.96
N ASP A 77 -4.14 8.27 -12.70
CA ASP A 77 -2.88 9.02 -12.70
C ASP A 77 -2.13 8.65 -13.99
N ASP A 78 -2.36 9.45 -15.04
CA ASP A 78 -1.80 9.31 -16.39
C ASP A 78 -0.28 9.58 -16.45
N SER A 79 0.37 9.75 -15.31
CA SER A 79 1.82 9.96 -15.27
C SER A 79 2.57 8.73 -15.81
N LYS A 80 3.62 8.98 -16.61
CA LYS A 80 4.32 7.94 -17.38
C LYS A 80 4.89 6.83 -16.50
N ALA A 81 5.35 7.17 -15.30
CA ALA A 81 5.92 6.20 -14.35
C ALA A 81 4.84 5.27 -13.76
N TYR A 82 3.67 5.82 -13.41
CA TYR A 82 2.52 5.06 -12.95
C TYR A 82 1.90 4.21 -14.06
N ALA A 83 1.83 4.74 -15.28
CA ALA A 83 1.38 4.00 -16.46
C ALA A 83 2.31 2.82 -16.81
N LYS A 84 3.63 2.98 -16.66
CA LYS A 84 4.61 1.89 -16.83
C LYS A 84 4.36 0.78 -15.80
N LEU A 85 4.29 1.14 -14.51
CA LEU A 85 3.99 0.19 -13.43
C LEU A 85 2.64 -0.51 -13.63
N ALA A 86 1.61 0.23 -14.04
CA ALA A 86 0.29 -0.34 -14.32
C ALA A 86 0.32 -1.35 -15.46
N ARG A 87 1.09 -1.06 -16.52
CA ARG A 87 1.25 -1.99 -17.65
C ARG A 87 1.96 -3.27 -17.23
N GLU A 88 3.08 -3.16 -16.51
CA GLU A 88 3.84 -4.31 -16.02
C GLU A 88 2.99 -5.18 -15.08
N MET A 89 2.22 -4.56 -14.19
CA MET A 89 1.32 -5.28 -13.28
C MET A 89 0.09 -5.87 -13.97
N LYS A 90 -0.42 -5.25 -15.04
CA LYS A 90 -1.47 -5.85 -15.88
C LYS A 90 -0.98 -7.13 -16.55
N THR A 91 0.28 -7.17 -16.99
CA THR A 91 0.91 -8.39 -17.50
C THR A 91 1.02 -9.47 -16.41
N VAL A 92 1.36 -9.09 -15.17
CA VAL A 92 1.35 -10.01 -14.01
C VAL A 92 -0.07 -10.55 -13.73
N GLU A 93 -1.10 -9.70 -13.80
CA GLU A 93 -2.49 -10.09 -13.58
C GLU A 93 -3.01 -11.06 -14.65
N GLN A 94 -2.76 -10.75 -15.94
CA GLN A 94 -3.13 -11.60 -17.07
C GLN A 94 -2.46 -12.97 -16.95
N ASN A 95 -1.15 -13.00 -16.63
CA ASN A 95 -0.42 -14.24 -16.38
C ASN A 95 -0.99 -15.03 -15.20
N SER A 96 -1.50 -14.36 -14.15
CA SER A 96 -2.16 -15.03 -13.03
C SER A 96 -3.51 -15.64 -13.42
N LYS A 97 -4.32 -14.94 -14.22
CA LYS A 97 -5.63 -15.44 -14.67
C LYS A 97 -5.46 -16.66 -15.60
N LEU A 98 -4.50 -16.59 -16.52
CA LEU A 98 -4.10 -17.70 -17.40
C LEU A 98 -3.54 -18.91 -16.61
N ALA A 99 -2.76 -18.66 -15.55
CA ALA A 99 -2.25 -19.74 -14.71
C ALA A 99 -3.37 -20.45 -13.92
N LYS A 100 -4.38 -19.70 -13.45
CA LYS A 100 -5.56 -20.28 -12.78
C LYS A 100 -6.43 -21.09 -13.74
N SER A 101 -6.64 -20.62 -14.97
CA SER A 101 -7.43 -21.35 -15.98
C SER A 101 -6.71 -22.61 -16.51
N MET A 102 -5.38 -22.66 -16.46
CA MET A 102 -4.58 -23.84 -16.82
C MET A 102 -4.28 -24.80 -15.65
N SER A 103 -4.91 -24.61 -14.49
CA SER A 103 -4.61 -25.36 -13.25
C SER A 103 -4.95 -26.86 -13.32
N TRP A 104 -5.71 -27.34 -14.31
CA TRP A 104 -5.85 -28.79 -14.57
C TRP A 104 -4.64 -29.36 -15.34
N PHE A 105 -4.01 -28.61 -16.25
CA PHE A 105 -3.06 -29.16 -17.22
C PHE A 105 -1.57 -29.09 -16.82
N LYS A 106 -1.19 -28.35 -15.77
CA LYS A 106 0.23 -28.02 -15.47
C LYS A 106 0.69 -28.33 -14.05
N ARG A 107 0.35 -29.50 -13.52
CA ARG A 107 1.04 -30.07 -12.35
C ARG A 107 2.52 -30.43 -12.62
N VAL A 108 3.00 -30.32 -13.87
CA VAL A 108 4.24 -30.99 -14.33
C VAL A 108 5.44 -30.07 -14.62
N LYS A 109 5.31 -28.76 -14.88
CA LYS A 109 6.48 -27.90 -15.14
C LYS A 109 6.17 -26.45 -14.76
N THR A 110 6.86 -25.85 -13.78
CA THR A 110 7.20 -24.40 -13.66
C THR A 110 7.47 -23.97 -12.21
N SER A 111 8.73 -24.07 -11.77
CA SER A 111 9.24 -23.33 -10.60
C SER A 111 9.85 -21.97 -10.99
N LYS A 112 10.43 -21.83 -12.19
CA LYS A 112 11.12 -20.61 -12.64
C LYS A 112 10.25 -19.48 -13.26
N SER A 113 9.00 -19.72 -13.63
CA SER A 113 8.12 -18.70 -14.26
C SER A 113 7.18 -17.98 -13.29
N ARG A 114 7.38 -18.18 -11.97
CA ARG A 114 6.55 -17.63 -10.88
C ARG A 114 7.09 -16.34 -10.27
N THR A 115 8.32 -15.94 -10.59
CA THR A 115 8.96 -14.75 -10.03
C THR A 115 8.50 -13.50 -10.78
N VAL A 116 8.09 -12.50 -10.02
CA VAL A 116 7.90 -11.13 -10.50
C VAL A 116 9.30 -10.50 -10.58
N ASP A 117 9.54 -9.63 -11.57
CA ASP A 117 10.79 -8.86 -11.60
C ASP A 117 10.94 -8.11 -10.27
N SER A 118 11.99 -8.41 -9.51
CA SER A 118 12.22 -7.79 -8.21
C SER A 118 12.41 -6.28 -8.32
N ASN A 119 12.86 -5.79 -9.48
CA ASN A 119 13.06 -4.37 -9.73
C ASN A 119 11.74 -3.58 -9.69
N ILE A 120 10.58 -4.22 -9.89
CA ILE A 120 9.29 -3.54 -9.79
C ILE A 120 9.03 -2.98 -8.39
N PHE A 121 9.54 -3.65 -7.35
CA PHE A 121 9.40 -3.22 -5.97
C PHE A 121 10.34 -2.05 -5.65
N ASP A 122 11.54 -2.05 -6.25
CA ASP A 122 12.49 -0.94 -6.13
C ASP A 122 11.99 0.30 -6.89
N ASP A 123 11.40 0.13 -8.07
CA ASP A 123 10.73 1.20 -8.83
C ASP A 123 9.55 1.79 -8.03
N MET A 124 8.73 0.92 -7.43
CA MET A 124 7.62 1.31 -6.55
C MET A 124 8.07 2.10 -5.33
N LEU A 125 9.12 1.63 -4.65
CA LEU A 125 9.66 2.30 -3.48
C LEU A 125 10.31 3.63 -3.87
N THR A 126 11.01 3.69 -4.99
CA THR A 126 11.62 4.92 -5.52
C THR A 126 10.55 5.97 -5.80
N LEU A 127 9.47 5.61 -6.49
CA LEU A 127 8.35 6.52 -6.77
C LEU A 127 7.66 7.01 -5.49
N TYR A 128 7.55 6.16 -4.48
CA TYR A 128 7.03 6.57 -3.17
C TYR A 128 7.93 7.59 -2.48
N LEU A 129 9.24 7.35 -2.49
CA LEU A 129 10.23 8.14 -1.77
C LEU A 129 10.56 9.48 -2.45
N GLN A 130 10.63 9.47 -3.79
CA GLN A 130 11.14 10.55 -4.63
C GLN A 130 10.05 11.20 -5.49
N GLY A 131 8.87 10.59 -5.61
CA GLY A 131 7.81 11.06 -6.50
C GLY A 131 8.12 10.85 -7.98
N ASP A 132 7.16 11.21 -8.82
CA ASP A 132 7.41 11.32 -10.26
C ASP A 132 8.03 12.71 -10.53
N PRO A 133 9.26 12.79 -11.08
CA PRO A 133 9.90 14.07 -11.39
C PRO A 133 9.13 14.88 -12.45
N SER A 134 8.28 14.23 -13.25
CA SER A 134 7.41 14.91 -14.22
C SER A 134 6.16 15.54 -13.59
N ASN A 135 5.89 15.28 -12.30
CA ASN A 135 4.75 15.84 -11.58
C ASN A 135 5.15 16.35 -10.18
N PRO A 136 5.82 17.52 -10.11
CA PRO A 136 6.31 18.08 -8.84
C PRO A 136 5.17 18.43 -7.86
N MET A 137 4.02 18.90 -8.37
CA MET A 137 2.86 19.24 -7.54
C MET A 137 2.31 18.02 -6.79
N ALA A 138 2.18 16.88 -7.48
CA ALA A 138 1.74 15.65 -6.83
C ALA A 138 2.75 15.15 -5.79
N PHE A 139 4.05 15.33 -6.04
CA PHE A 139 5.09 15.02 -5.07
C PHE A 139 4.95 15.88 -3.81
N GLU A 140 4.83 17.20 -3.95
CA GLU A 140 4.64 18.13 -2.83
C GLU A 140 3.38 17.82 -2.01
N MET A 141 2.25 17.59 -2.69
CA MET A 141 1.00 17.20 -2.03
C MET A 141 1.15 15.90 -1.24
N ASN A 142 1.90 14.92 -1.77
CA ASN A 142 2.19 13.68 -1.06
C ASN A 142 3.10 13.91 0.16
N GLN A 143 4.13 14.76 0.04
CA GLN A 143 4.99 15.09 1.18
C GLN A 143 4.21 15.81 2.28
N GLU A 144 3.32 16.73 1.93
CA GLU A 144 2.48 17.44 2.89
C GLU A 144 1.48 16.50 3.58
N LEU A 145 0.87 15.55 2.85
CA LEU A 145 0.04 14.51 3.45
C LEU A 145 0.80 13.72 4.52
N PHE A 146 2.03 13.29 4.22
CA PHE A 146 2.85 12.56 5.19
C PHE A 146 3.27 13.44 6.37
N ALA A 147 3.58 14.71 6.12
CA ALA A 147 3.91 15.65 7.18
C ALA A 147 2.72 15.85 8.14
N GLN A 148 1.50 15.93 7.59
CA GLN A 148 0.28 15.97 8.39
C GLN A 148 0.13 14.73 9.26
N ILE A 149 0.31 13.53 8.70
CA ILE A 149 0.24 12.28 9.46
C ILE A 149 1.23 12.28 10.63
N LEU A 150 2.48 12.74 10.42
CA LEU A 150 3.48 12.79 11.49
C LEU A 150 3.13 13.79 12.61
N ARG A 151 2.43 14.88 12.28
CA ARG A 151 2.00 15.90 13.25
C ARG A 151 0.72 15.51 13.98
N THR A 152 -0.08 14.61 13.39
CA THR A 152 -1.35 14.15 13.96
C THR A 152 -1.10 13.21 15.15
N PRO A 153 -1.67 13.49 16.33
CA PRO A 153 -1.60 12.56 17.45
C PRO A 153 -2.45 11.30 17.18
N PRO A 154 -1.97 10.10 17.56
CA PRO A 154 -2.71 8.86 17.36
C PRO A 154 -3.96 8.81 18.25
N THR A 155 -5.11 8.42 17.68
CA THR A 155 -6.38 8.22 18.38
C THR A 155 -6.86 6.79 18.25
N LEU A 156 -7.30 6.22 19.37
CA LEU A 156 -7.82 4.84 19.44
C LEU A 156 -9.30 4.74 19.05
N SER A 157 -10.05 5.84 19.12
CA SER A 157 -11.46 5.87 18.73
C SER A 157 -11.61 6.12 17.23
N GLN A 158 -12.35 5.25 16.53
CA GLN A 158 -12.70 5.39 15.11
C GLN A 158 -14.20 5.15 14.90
N SER A 159 -14.76 5.70 13.83
CA SER A 159 -16.17 5.45 13.47
C SER A 159 -16.38 3.99 13.04
N LYS A 160 -17.63 3.50 13.17
CA LYS A 160 -17.99 2.13 12.76
C LYS A 160 -17.75 1.90 11.26
N GLU A 161 -18.04 2.88 10.41
CA GLU A 161 -17.81 2.76 8.97
C GLU A 161 -16.32 2.63 8.64
N LEU A 162 -15.47 3.41 9.32
CA LEU A 162 -14.02 3.33 9.15
C LEU A 162 -13.50 1.96 9.59
N LEU A 163 -13.99 1.42 10.71
CA LEU A 163 -13.63 0.07 11.16
C LEU A 163 -14.01 -1.02 10.15
N VAL A 164 -15.17 -0.89 9.48
CA VAL A 164 -15.58 -1.82 8.43
C VAL A 164 -14.62 -1.75 7.23
N ALA A 165 -14.27 -0.55 6.77
CA ALA A 165 -13.32 -0.36 5.66
C ALA A 165 -11.93 -0.95 6.00
N VAL A 166 -11.44 -0.70 7.22
CA VAL A 166 -10.16 -1.27 7.70
C VAL A 166 -10.21 -2.80 7.74
N ARG A 167 -11.32 -3.41 8.17
CA ARG A 167 -11.49 -4.88 8.14
C ARG A 167 -11.45 -5.43 6.72
N GLN A 168 -12.03 -4.75 5.74
CA GLN A 168 -11.98 -5.17 4.34
C GLN A 168 -10.55 -5.12 3.77
N ILE A 169 -9.78 -4.09 4.10
CA ILE A 169 -8.35 -3.98 3.73
C ILE A 169 -7.57 -5.14 4.33
N ARG A 170 -7.80 -5.43 5.62
CA ARG A 170 -7.15 -6.54 6.31
C ARG A 170 -7.48 -7.88 5.66
N GLN A 171 -8.75 -8.13 5.33
CA GLN A 171 -9.15 -9.37 4.67
C GLN A 171 -8.51 -9.51 3.30
N THR A 172 -8.52 -8.43 2.51
CA THR A 172 -7.88 -8.40 1.18
C THR A 172 -6.38 -8.72 1.26
N CYS A 173 -5.70 -8.17 2.26
CA CYS A 173 -4.30 -8.48 2.55
C CYS A 173 -4.13 -9.94 2.98
N LYS A 174 -4.93 -10.42 3.93
CA LYS A 174 -4.87 -11.80 4.44
C LYS A 174 -5.07 -12.83 3.32
N ASP A 175 -6.06 -12.61 2.45
CA ASP A 175 -6.35 -13.47 1.29
C ASP A 175 -5.19 -13.51 0.29
N ALA A 176 -4.42 -12.43 0.23
CA ALA A 176 -3.20 -12.36 -0.58
C ALA A 176 -1.95 -12.92 0.14
N GLY A 177 -2.10 -13.40 1.38
CA GLY A 177 -1.03 -13.96 2.21
C GLY A 177 -0.28 -12.93 3.05
N PHE A 178 -0.91 -11.80 3.39
CA PHE A 178 -0.33 -10.71 4.18
C PHE A 178 -1.01 -10.65 5.54
N ASP A 179 -0.25 -10.93 6.59
CA ASP A 179 -0.72 -10.72 7.95
C ASP A 179 -0.28 -9.33 8.44
N LEU A 180 -1.19 -8.35 8.38
CA LEU A 180 -0.90 -6.97 8.76
C LEU A 180 -0.77 -6.78 10.29
N LYS A 181 -0.90 -7.83 11.10
CA LYS A 181 -0.79 -7.75 12.57
C LYS A 181 0.52 -7.09 13.04
N ASN A 182 1.61 -7.35 12.32
CA ASN A 182 2.95 -6.84 12.63
C ASN A 182 3.18 -5.40 12.12
N LEU A 183 2.28 -4.90 11.28
CA LEU A 183 2.35 -3.55 10.71
C LEU A 183 1.53 -2.52 11.51
N GLY A 184 1.08 -2.90 12.71
CA GLY A 184 0.24 -2.08 13.56
C GLY A 184 -1.26 -2.26 13.31
N LEU A 185 -1.66 -3.08 12.33
CA LEU A 185 -3.06 -3.39 12.06
C LEU A 185 -3.55 -4.68 12.77
N SER A 186 -3.41 -4.77 14.10
CA SER A 186 -3.84 -5.95 14.88
C SER A 186 -5.36 -6.07 15.02
N ASP A 187 -5.86 -7.23 15.45
CA ASP A 187 -7.28 -7.48 15.74
C ASP A 187 -7.89 -6.49 16.76
N ASN A 188 -7.07 -5.86 17.59
CA ASN A 188 -7.48 -4.93 18.65
C ASN A 188 -7.72 -3.48 18.16
N PHE A 189 -8.26 -3.26 16.94
CA PHE A 189 -8.88 -1.95 16.58
C PHE A 189 -10.25 -1.80 17.24
N THR A 190 -10.29 -2.06 18.54
CA THR A 190 -11.47 -1.98 19.40
C THR A 190 -11.16 -1.00 20.50
#